data_AF-A0A949HR21-F1
#
_entry.id   AF-A0A949HR21-F1
#
_cell.length_a   1.000
_cell.length_b   1.000
_cell.length_c   1.000
_cell.angle_alpha   90.00
_cell.angle_beta   90.00
_cell.angle_gamma   90.00
#
_symmetry.space_group_name_H-M   'P 1'
#
loop_
_entity.id
_entity.type
_entity.pdbx_description
1 polymer ?
#
loop_
_entity_poly.entity_id
_entity_poly.type
_entity_poly.pdbx_seq_one_letter_code
_entity_poly.pdbx_strand_id
1 'polypeptide(L)'
;TDMHSSADTNASPWGLAFDNNGNLWVADSATNQIDEYNSSGILVTQIANTNLNQPSGLAFDSTGNLYVANFNTNTIVKFVGGVGAVFATNGVPGVFGGDISAVATLVPEPSIQALLAIGAMLALVSSRLARCRHFRRAGS
;
A
#
# COMPACT_ATOMS: atom_id res chain seq x y z
N THR A 1 6.83 -39.37 -19.88
CA THR A 1 7.08 -38.06 -20.51
C THR A 1 6.53 -37.03 -19.55
N ASP A 2 7.44 -36.34 -18.87
CA ASP A 2 7.16 -35.53 -17.68
C ASP A 2 6.27 -34.32 -18.00
N MET A 3 5.39 -33.98 -17.07
CA MET A 3 4.27 -33.05 -17.15
C MET A 3 4.72 -31.57 -17.15
N HIS A 4 5.46 -31.13 -18.16
CA HIS A 4 5.61 -29.69 -18.45
C HIS A 4 4.71 -29.23 -19.63
N SER A 5 3.68 -30.00 -19.96
CA SER A 5 2.68 -29.60 -20.95
C SER A 5 1.66 -28.64 -20.34
N SER A 6 2.07 -27.39 -20.17
CA SER A 6 1.19 -26.24 -20.37
C SER A 6 2.07 -24.99 -20.44
N ALA A 7 2.84 -24.88 -21.53
CA ALA A 7 3.03 -23.54 -22.07
C ALA A 7 1.62 -23.05 -22.37
N ASP A 8 1.05 -22.25 -21.48
CA ASP A 8 0.08 -21.25 -21.91
C ASP A 8 0.79 -20.53 -23.05
N THR A 9 0.42 -20.85 -24.28
CA THR A 9 1.04 -20.30 -25.49
C THR A 9 0.82 -18.79 -25.61
N ASN A 10 0.17 -18.17 -24.62
CA ASN A 10 -0.12 -16.76 -24.51
C ASN A 10 0.51 -16.11 -23.27
N ALA A 11 1.39 -16.79 -22.53
CA ALA A 11 2.13 -16.21 -21.43
C ALA A 11 3.33 -15.38 -21.93
N SER A 12 3.54 -14.19 -21.35
CA SER A 12 4.71 -13.35 -21.62
C SER A 12 5.22 -12.72 -20.32
N PRO A 13 5.95 -13.50 -19.50
CA PRO A 13 6.47 -13.03 -18.22
C PRO A 13 7.56 -11.97 -18.44
N TRP A 14 7.35 -10.76 -17.91
CA TRP A 14 8.26 -9.63 -18.10
C TRP A 14 8.98 -9.24 -16.82
N GLY A 15 8.36 -9.45 -15.67
CA GLY A 15 8.90 -9.07 -14.36
C GLY A 15 8.71 -10.17 -13.34
N LEU A 16 9.60 -10.21 -12.34
CA LEU A 16 9.48 -11.11 -11.20
C LEU A 16 9.99 -10.46 -9.92
N ALA A 17 9.47 -10.90 -8.77
CA ALA A 17 9.95 -10.51 -7.45
C ALA A 17 9.67 -11.62 -6.43
N PHE A 18 10.45 -11.67 -5.36
CA PHE A 18 10.14 -12.53 -4.20
C PHE A 18 9.45 -11.71 -3.12
N ASP A 19 8.47 -12.31 -2.46
CA ASP A 19 7.89 -11.75 -1.23
C ASP A 19 8.70 -12.16 0.02
N ASN A 20 8.30 -11.64 1.19
CA ASN A 20 8.97 -11.94 2.47
C ASN A 20 8.81 -13.42 2.91
N ASN A 21 7.88 -14.16 2.32
CA ASN A 21 7.67 -15.58 2.59
C ASN A 21 8.49 -16.48 1.65
N GLY A 22 9.17 -15.89 0.66
CA GLY A 22 9.95 -16.61 -0.34
C GLY A 22 9.11 -17.14 -1.52
N ASN A 23 7.87 -16.68 -1.69
CA ASN A 23 7.08 -16.99 -2.88
C ASN A 23 7.56 -16.11 -4.05
N LEU A 24 7.58 -16.68 -5.25
CA LEU A 24 7.92 -16.01 -6.50
C LEU A 24 6.66 -15.41 -7.12
N TRP A 25 6.66 -14.11 -7.33
CA TRP A 25 5.60 -13.39 -8.02
C TRP A 25 6.07 -13.02 -9.42
N VAL A 26 5.25 -13.25 -10.43
CA VAL A 26 5.57 -13.08 -11.84
C VAL A 26 4.52 -12.18 -12.50
N ALA A 27 4.97 -11.15 -13.20
CA ALA A 27 4.13 -10.27 -14.01
C ALA A 27 4.03 -10.83 -15.43
N ASP A 28 2.85 -11.27 -15.82
CA ASP A 28 2.56 -11.67 -17.18
C ASP A 28 1.93 -10.53 -17.97
N SER A 29 2.70 -10.03 -18.93
CA SER A 29 2.32 -8.86 -19.73
C SER A 29 1.25 -9.17 -20.79
N ALA A 30 1.16 -10.43 -21.24
CA ALA A 30 0.24 -10.83 -22.30
C ALA A 30 -1.14 -11.14 -21.72
N THR A 31 -1.20 -11.71 -20.52
CA THR A 31 -2.47 -11.97 -19.82
C THR A 31 -2.92 -10.81 -18.92
N ASN A 32 -2.06 -9.80 -18.70
CA ASN A 32 -2.29 -8.69 -17.75
C ASN A 32 -2.54 -9.17 -16.31
N GLN A 33 -1.80 -10.19 -15.89
CA GLN A 33 -1.98 -10.83 -14.59
C GLN A 33 -0.67 -10.90 -13.82
N ILE A 34 -0.78 -11.05 -12.50
CA ILE A 34 0.33 -11.41 -11.63
C ILE A 34 0.10 -12.81 -11.07
N ASP A 35 1.07 -13.69 -11.24
CA ASP A 35 1.03 -15.07 -10.78
C ASP A 35 1.97 -15.25 -9.59
N GLU A 36 1.51 -15.89 -8.52
CA GLU A 36 2.30 -16.25 -7.34
C GLU A 36 2.58 -17.75 -7.34
N TYR A 37 3.85 -18.12 -7.24
CA TYR A 37 4.33 -19.48 -7.11
C TYR A 37 5.00 -19.66 -5.75
N ASN A 38 4.72 -20.76 -5.06
CA ASN A 38 5.45 -21.07 -3.84
C ASN A 38 6.90 -21.51 -4.14
N SER A 39 7.69 -21.72 -3.09
CA SER A 39 9.09 -22.18 -3.18
C SER A 39 9.28 -23.51 -3.92
N SER A 40 8.22 -24.29 -4.12
CA SER A 40 8.22 -25.54 -4.87
C SER A 40 7.80 -25.37 -6.33
N GLY A 41 7.59 -24.14 -6.80
CA GLY A 41 7.19 -23.82 -8.17
C GLY A 41 5.71 -24.09 -8.48
N ILE A 42 4.87 -24.27 -7.45
CA ILE A 42 3.43 -24.51 -7.64
C ILE A 42 2.71 -23.15 -7.61
N LEU A 43 1.85 -22.91 -8.61
CA LEU A 43 0.98 -21.74 -8.65
C LEU A 43 0.02 -21.76 -7.45
N VAL A 44 0.03 -20.68 -6.65
CA VAL A 44 -0.78 -20.53 -5.44
C VAL A 44 -1.89 -19.51 -5.65
N THR A 45 -1.55 -18.37 -6.26
CA THR A 45 -2.45 -17.24 -6.44
C THR A 45 -2.30 -16.68 -7.85
N GLN A 46 -3.39 -16.17 -8.40
CA GLN A 46 -3.39 -15.37 -9.62
C GLN A 46 -4.20 -14.10 -9.38
N ILE A 47 -3.61 -12.96 -9.70
CA ILE A 47 -4.22 -11.64 -9.54
C ILE A 47 -4.51 -11.07 -10.92
N ALA A 48 -5.81 -10.91 -11.21
CA ALA A 48 -6.30 -10.06 -12.27
C ALA A 48 -6.89 -8.78 -11.66
N ASN A 49 -6.47 -7.62 -12.15
CA ASN A 49 -6.98 -6.33 -11.69
C ASN A 49 -7.14 -5.40 -12.89
N THR A 50 -8.21 -4.61 -12.92
CA THR A 50 -8.52 -3.71 -14.05
C THR A 50 -7.48 -2.62 -14.25
N ASN A 51 -6.63 -2.35 -13.25
CA ASN A 51 -5.54 -1.40 -13.35
C ASN A 51 -4.24 -2.03 -13.89
N LEU A 52 -4.17 -3.34 -14.12
CA LEU A 52 -3.01 -3.99 -14.74
C LEU A 52 -3.08 -3.87 -16.26
N ASN A 53 -1.99 -3.41 -16.88
CA ASN A 53 -1.91 -3.27 -18.32
C ASN A 53 -0.46 -3.35 -18.80
N GLN A 54 -0.10 -4.50 -19.36
CA GLN A 54 1.26 -4.94 -19.63
C GLN A 54 2.15 -4.72 -18.41
N PRO A 55 1.86 -5.40 -17.28
CA PRO A 55 2.73 -5.32 -16.12
C PRO A 55 4.14 -5.79 -16.49
N SER A 56 5.14 -5.00 -16.13
CA SER A 56 6.54 -5.20 -16.56
C SER A 56 7.52 -5.38 -15.41
N GLY A 57 7.17 -4.91 -14.21
CA GLY A 57 8.04 -4.99 -13.03
C GLY A 57 7.24 -5.10 -11.73
N LEU A 58 7.82 -5.78 -10.76
CA LEU A 58 7.25 -6.05 -9.44
C LEU A 58 8.24 -5.67 -8.34
N ALA A 59 7.74 -5.15 -7.23
CA ALA A 59 8.52 -4.92 -6.02
C ALA A 59 7.65 -5.00 -4.77
N PHE A 60 8.19 -5.55 -3.69
CA PHE A 60 7.54 -5.55 -2.39
C PHE A 60 8.14 -4.49 -1.48
N ASP A 61 7.30 -3.83 -0.67
CA ASP A 61 7.79 -3.05 0.48
C ASP A 61 7.96 -3.93 1.72
N SER A 62 8.57 -3.37 2.77
CA SER A 62 8.82 -4.09 4.03
C SER A 62 7.55 -4.51 4.77
N THR A 63 6.39 -3.97 4.40
CA THR A 63 5.09 -4.32 4.97
C THR A 63 4.33 -5.36 4.13
N GLY A 64 4.93 -5.82 3.02
CA GLY A 64 4.35 -6.83 2.13
C GLY A 64 3.38 -6.27 1.10
N ASN A 65 3.34 -4.96 0.86
CA ASN A 65 2.56 -4.42 -0.25
C ASN A 65 3.30 -4.63 -1.56
N LEU A 66 2.57 -5.05 -2.60
CA LEU A 66 3.11 -5.25 -3.93
C LEU A 66 2.93 -3.98 -4.76
N TYR A 67 4.00 -3.55 -5.42
CA TYR A 67 4.02 -2.48 -6.41
C TYR A 67 4.26 -3.08 -7.79
N VAL A 68 3.41 -2.69 -8.74
CA VAL A 68 3.45 -3.18 -10.12
C VAL A 68 3.62 -2.01 -11.07
N ALA A 69 4.64 -2.06 -11.91
CA ALA A 69 4.82 -1.11 -13.00
C ALA A 69 4.05 -1.59 -14.24
N ASN A 70 3.17 -0.75 -14.77
CA ASN A 70 2.44 -1.02 -16.01
C ASN A 70 3.08 -0.28 -17.18
N PHE A 71 3.55 -1.03 -18.17
CA PHE A 71 4.20 -0.46 -19.34
C PHE A 71 3.22 0.33 -20.21
N ASN A 72 2.03 -0.20 -20.49
CA ASN A 72 1.12 0.41 -21.47
C ASN A 72 0.40 1.65 -20.91
N THR A 73 0.05 1.65 -19.62
CA THR A 73 -0.65 2.78 -18.99
C THR A 73 0.28 3.77 -18.31
N ASN A 74 1.58 3.48 -18.22
CA ASN A 74 2.58 4.30 -17.53
C ASN A 74 2.19 4.59 -16.07
N THR A 75 1.60 3.60 -15.40
CA THR A 75 1.15 3.72 -14.01
C THR A 75 1.92 2.76 -13.11
N ILE A 76 1.97 3.09 -11.82
CA ILE A 76 2.32 2.17 -10.75
C ILE A 76 1.03 1.80 -10.03
N VAL A 77 0.73 0.52 -9.88
CA VAL A 77 -0.37 0.01 -9.07
C VAL A 77 0.20 -0.53 -7.76
N LYS A 78 -0.41 -0.15 -6.64
CA LYS A 78 -0.08 -0.72 -5.33
C LYS A 78 -1.21 -1.65 -4.89
N PHE A 79 -0.84 -2.86 -4.47
CA PHE A 79 -1.72 -3.83 -3.85
C PHE A 79 -1.50 -3.86 -2.34
N VAL A 80 -2.57 -3.62 -1.59
CA VAL A 80 -2.59 -3.70 -0.11
C VAL A 80 -3.60 -4.77 0.27
N GLY A 81 -3.12 -5.86 0.89
CA GLY A 81 -3.99 -7.00 1.24
C GLY A 81 -4.74 -7.58 0.04
N GLY A 82 -4.12 -7.60 -1.14
CA GLY A 82 -4.72 -8.08 -2.39
C GLY A 82 -5.59 -7.05 -3.13
N VAL A 83 -5.87 -5.89 -2.55
CA VAL A 83 -6.64 -4.82 -3.22
C VAL A 83 -5.69 -3.90 -3.98
N GLY A 84 -5.76 -3.92 -5.31
CA GLY A 84 -4.93 -3.11 -6.19
C GLY A 84 -5.59 -1.80 -6.62
N ALA A 85 -4.88 -0.68 -6.44
CA ALA A 85 -5.27 0.64 -6.91
C ALA A 85 -4.08 1.39 -7.53
N VAL A 86 -4.35 2.33 -8.44
CA VAL A 86 -3.30 3.19 -9.01
C VAL A 86 -2.66 4.00 -7.88
N PHE A 87 -1.35 3.83 -7.74
CA PHE A 87 -0.51 4.50 -6.75
C PHE A 87 0.19 5.73 -7.34
N ALA A 88 0.70 5.62 -8.57
CA ALA A 88 1.36 6.73 -9.25
C ALA A 88 1.12 6.69 -10.76
N THR A 89 1.23 7.84 -11.41
CA THR A 89 1.20 8.00 -12.87
C THR A 89 2.33 8.94 -13.29
N ASN A 90 2.72 8.88 -14.56
CA ASN A 90 3.77 9.65 -15.21
C ASN A 90 3.47 11.17 -15.38
N GLY A 91 2.86 11.85 -14.39
CA GLY A 91 2.80 13.31 -14.44
C GLY A 91 1.79 14.05 -13.58
N VAL A 92 1.52 13.61 -12.35
CA VAL A 92 1.18 14.59 -11.29
C VAL A 92 2.33 14.61 -10.29
N PRO A 93 2.96 15.77 -10.05
CA PRO A 93 4.04 15.90 -9.06
C PRO A 93 3.56 15.43 -7.69
N GLY A 94 4.37 14.63 -6.99
CA GLY A 94 4.07 14.35 -5.59
C GLY A 94 4.89 13.33 -4.83
N VAL A 95 5.75 12.48 -5.45
CA VAL A 95 6.52 11.50 -4.63
C VAL A 95 7.99 11.26 -5.01
N PHE A 96 8.50 11.64 -6.21
CA PHE A 96 9.91 11.36 -6.56
C PHE A 96 10.74 12.53 -7.14
N GLY A 97 10.33 13.76 -6.88
CA GLY A 97 11.16 14.94 -7.08
C GLY A 97 10.63 15.99 -6.12
N GLY A 98 11.51 16.55 -5.27
CA GLY A 98 11.11 17.44 -4.19
C GLY A 98 10.10 18.47 -4.65
N ASP A 99 8.91 18.42 -4.05
CA ASP A 99 7.94 19.49 -3.84
C ASP A 99 6.67 18.84 -3.26
N ILE A 100 6.46 19.03 -1.96
CA ILE A 100 5.31 18.55 -1.19
C ILE A 100 4.03 19.32 -1.58
N SER A 101 3.26 18.81 -2.54
CA SER A 101 1.84 19.18 -2.68
C SER A 101 0.98 17.99 -2.30
N ALA A 102 0.80 17.85 -0.99
CA ALA A 102 -0.02 16.83 -0.37
C ALA A 102 -1.51 17.04 -0.74
N VAL A 103 -1.99 16.36 -1.78
CA VAL A 103 -3.38 15.89 -1.75
C VAL A 103 -3.39 14.65 -0.88
N ALA A 104 -3.38 14.88 0.43
CA ALA A 104 -3.64 13.86 1.43
C ALA A 104 -5.11 13.46 1.32
N THR A 105 -5.43 12.47 0.48
CA THR A 105 -6.67 11.71 0.68
C THR A 105 -6.53 11.05 2.03
N LEU A 106 -7.23 11.60 3.04
CA LEU A 106 -7.33 11.06 4.38
C LEU A 106 -7.63 9.56 4.28
N VAL A 107 -6.63 8.72 4.53
CA VAL A 107 -6.87 7.35 4.99
C VAL A 107 -7.34 7.51 6.44
N PRO A 108 -8.60 7.15 6.77
CA PRO A 108 -9.03 7.19 8.16
C PRO A 108 -8.33 6.07 8.92
N GLU A 109 -7.13 6.35 9.44
CA GLU A 109 -6.48 5.47 10.39
C GLU A 109 -7.22 5.59 11.75
N PRO A 110 -7.64 4.47 12.38
CA PRO A 110 -8.39 4.48 13.65
C PRO A 110 -7.59 5.05 14.83
N SER A 111 -6.31 5.38 14.64
CA SER A 111 -5.40 5.87 15.68
C SER A 111 -5.54 7.38 15.99
N ILE A 112 -6.12 8.19 15.09
CA ILE A 112 -6.30 9.64 15.36
C ILE A 112 -7.39 9.89 16.42
N GLN A 113 -8.45 9.07 16.46
CA GLN A 113 -9.49 9.18 17.50
C GLN A 113 -8.94 8.90 18.90
N ALA A 114 -7.98 7.97 19.04
CA ALA A 114 -7.41 7.64 20.35
C ALA A 114 -6.55 8.78 20.92
N LEU A 115 -5.85 9.53 20.07
CA LEU A 115 -4.99 10.62 20.49
C LEU A 115 -5.78 11.88 20.90
N LEU A 116 -6.96 12.09 20.33
CA LEU A 116 -7.85 13.21 20.71
C LEU A 116 -8.46 13.04 22.12
N ALA A 117 -8.63 11.80 22.57
CA ALA A 117 -9.17 11.50 23.91
C ALA A 117 -8.18 11.81 25.05
N ILE A 118 -6.87 11.68 24.79
CA ILE A 118 -5.83 11.94 25.80
C ILE A 118 -5.58 13.45 25.96
N GLY A 119 -5.62 14.21 24.86
CA GLY A 119 -5.44 15.67 24.89
C GLY A 119 -6.55 16.42 25.63
N ALA A 120 -7.81 15.98 25.51
CA ALA A 120 -8.94 16.62 26.18
C ALA A 120 -8.92 16.41 27.72
N MET A 121 -8.43 15.26 28.20
CA MET A 121 -8.35 14.96 29.64
C MET A 121 -7.31 15.84 30.37
N LEU A 122 -6.18 16.16 29.73
CA LEU A 122 -5.16 17.06 30.29
C LEU A 122 -5.61 18.54 30.36
N ALA A 123 -6.43 18.99 29.41
CA ALA A 123 -7.03 20.33 29.41
C ALA A 123 -8.15 20.49 30.46
N LEU A 124 -8.91 19.42 30.73
CA LEU A 124 -9.96 19.40 31.76
C LEU A 124 -9.40 19.34 33.19
N VAL A 125 -8.26 18.68 33.41
CA VAL A 125 -7.60 18.64 34.73
C VAL A 125 -6.91 19.98 35.06
N SER A 126 -6.25 20.62 34.08
CA SER A 126 -5.60 21.93 34.27
C SER A 126 -6.59 23.08 34.50
N SER A 127 -7.73 23.06 33.82
CA SER A 127 -8.79 24.08 34.00
C SER A 127 -9.55 23.96 35.33
N ARG A 128 -9.63 22.76 35.93
CA ARG A 128 -10.17 22.57 37.29
C ARG A 128 -9.20 23.06 38.38
N LEU A 129 -7.89 22.88 38.20
CA LEU A 129 -6.87 23.35 39.16
C LEU A 129 -6.67 24.88 39.12
N ALA A 130 -6.84 25.52 37.97
CA ALA A 130 -6.77 26.98 37.86
C ALA A 130 -7.94 27.69 38.56
N ARG A 131 -9.14 27.10 38.51
CA ARG A 131 -10.35 27.67 39.13
C ARG A 131 -10.35 27.57 40.66
N CYS A 132 -9.65 26.59 41.25
CA CYS A 132 -9.45 26.51 42.70
C CYS A 132 -8.43 27.53 43.24
N ARG A 133 -7.44 27.95 42.45
CA ARG A 133 -6.46 28.96 42.88
C ARG A 133 -7.01 30.38 42.92
N HIS A 134 -8.01 30.69 42.10
CA HIS A 134 -8.60 32.03 42.10
C HIS A 134 -9.52 32.30 43.30
N PHE A 135 -10.18 31.27 43.85
CA PHE A 135 -11.12 31.41 44.97
C PHE A 135 -10.44 31.58 46.34
N ARG A 136 -9.15 31.24 46.49
CA ARG A 136 -8.39 31.46 47.74
C ARG A 136 -7.78 32.86 47.89
N ARG A 137 -7.91 33.75 46.90
CA ARG A 137 -7.31 35.10 46.92
C ARG A 137 -8.34 36.24 46.93
N ALA A 138 -9.62 35.93 47.10
CA ALA A 138 -10.72 36.89 47.14
C ALA A 138 -11.43 36.95 48.52
N GLY A 139 -10.77 36.47 49.58
CA GLY A 139 -11.30 36.47 50.94
C GLY A 139 -10.21 36.82 51.96
N SER A 140 -9.72 38.05 51.91
CA SER A 140 -8.94 38.72 52.96
C SER A 140 -9.11 40.22 52.84
#